data_AF-A0A330HXY7-F1
#
_entry.id   AF-A0A330HXY7-F1
#
_cell.length_a   1.000
_cell.length_b   1.000
_cell.length_c   1.000
_cell.angle_alpha   90.00
_cell.angle_beta   90.00
_cell.angle_gamma   90.00
#
_symmetry.space_group_name_H-M   'P 1'
#
loop_
_entity.id
_entity.type
_entity.pdbx_description
1 polymer ?
#
loop_
_entity_poly.entity_id
_entity_poly.type
_entity_poly.pdbx_seq_one_letter_code
_entity_poly.pdbx_strand_id
1 'polypeptide(L)'
;MARRILIDFETTPGDADLNFKIWIFAEDLYRALRSNELASLSLDDVDLVSSQLIIPVRSKRRVRRATALIEQVLEEHFLAKVARLTVTDEAGQPVD
;
A
#
# COMPACT_ATOMS: atom_id res chain seq x y z
N MET A 1 6.51 -12.13 -14.26
CA MET A 1 5.67 -10.93 -14.42
C MET A 1 5.69 -10.16 -13.12
N ALA A 2 5.96 -8.87 -13.19
CA ALA A 2 5.79 -7.99 -12.05
C ALA A 2 4.29 -7.85 -11.74
N ARG A 3 3.99 -7.58 -10.48
CA ARG A 3 2.64 -7.34 -9.96
C ARG A 3 2.63 -5.98 -9.28
N ARG A 4 1.45 -5.42 -9.08
CA ARG A 4 1.25 -4.22 -8.29
C ARG A 4 0.23 -4.55 -7.20
N ILE A 5 0.43 -3.99 -6.02
CA ILE A 5 -0.59 -4.00 -4.96
C ILE A 5 -1.13 -2.58 -4.90
N LEU A 6 -2.43 -2.45 -5.12
CA LEU A 6 -3.18 -1.22 -4.96
C LEU A 6 -3.81 -1.22 -3.58
N ILE A 7 -3.67 -0.11 -2.86
CA ILE A 7 -4.39 0.15 -1.62
C ILE A 7 -5.27 1.36 -1.89
N ASP A 8 -6.58 1.15 -1.91
CA ASP A 8 -7.57 2.20 -2.02
C ASP A 8 -8.08 2.54 -0.61
N PHE A 9 -7.99 3.81 -0.23
CA PHE A 9 -8.52 4.30 1.03
C PHE A 9 -9.88 4.95 0.81
N GLU A 10 -10.89 4.44 1.51
CA GLU A 10 -12.22 5.04 1.61
C GLU A 10 -12.12 6.33 2.44
N THR A 11 -11.72 7.40 1.78
CA THR A 11 -11.58 8.74 2.35
C THR A 11 -12.78 9.61 2.02
N THR A 12 -13.14 10.50 2.94
CA THR A 12 -14.07 11.60 2.63
C THR A 12 -13.23 12.84 2.28
N PRO A 13 -13.54 13.56 1.19
CA PRO A 13 -12.83 14.80 0.86
C PRO A 13 -12.86 15.78 2.02
N GLY A 14 -11.68 16.16 2.52
CA GLY A 14 -11.53 17.10 3.64
C GLY A 14 -11.28 16.46 5.02
N ASP A 15 -11.22 15.12 5.12
CA ASP A 15 -10.81 14.44 6.35
C ASP A 15 -9.28 14.51 6.54
N ALA A 16 -8.82 15.67 7.06
CA ALA A 16 -7.40 15.93 7.28
C ALA A 16 -6.76 14.96 8.27
N ASP A 17 -7.51 14.47 9.26
CA ASP A 17 -7.02 13.53 10.27
C ASP A 17 -6.78 12.16 9.64
N LEU A 18 -7.70 11.68 8.80
CA LEU A 18 -7.52 10.43 8.06
C LEU A 18 -6.37 10.53 7.05
N ASN A 19 -6.28 11.62 6.30
CA ASN A 19 -5.18 11.83 5.35
C ASN A 19 -3.82 11.85 6.06
N PHE A 20 -3.72 12.48 7.23
CA PHE A 20 -2.50 12.46 8.03
C PHE A 20 -2.15 11.04 8.51
N LYS A 21 -3.14 10.25 8.95
CA LYS A 21 -2.92 8.84 9.32
C LYS A 21 -2.45 7.99 8.14
N ILE A 22 -3.02 8.20 6.95
CA ILE A 22 -2.62 7.51 5.72
C ILE A 22 -1.18 7.86 5.35
N TRP A 23 -0.78 9.12 5.51
CA TRP A 23 0.61 9.54 5.28
C TRP A 23 1.60 8.85 6.24
N ILE A 24 1.32 8.82 7.55
CA ILE A 24 2.16 8.10 8.53
C ILE A 24 2.22 6.60 8.16
N PHE A 25 1.07 5.99 7.83
CA PHE A 25 1.02 4.60 7.37
C PHE A 25 1.92 4.36 6.15
N ALA A 26 1.90 5.26 5.16
CA ALA A 26 2.70 5.11 3.95
C ALA A 26 4.20 5.22 4.23
N GLU A 27 4.62 6.09 5.16
CA GLU A 27 6.01 6.15 5.64
C GLU A 27 6.44 4.85 6.34
N ASP A 28 5.63 4.33 7.25
CA ASP A 28 5.95 3.11 7.99
C ASP A 28 5.93 1.88 7.08
N LEU A 29 5.00 1.83 6.13
CA LEU A 29 4.97 0.81 5.10
C LEU A 29 6.22 0.86 4.20
N TYR A 30 6.65 2.05 3.79
CA TYR A 30 7.91 2.23 3.05
C TYR A 30 9.10 1.63 3.81
N ARG A 31 9.23 1.94 5.10
CA ARG A 31 10.29 1.41 5.97
C ARG A 31 10.22 -0.12 6.07
N ALA A 32 9.01 -0.66 6.27
CA ALA A 32 8.79 -2.10 6.40
C ALA A 32 9.11 -2.86 5.10
N LEU A 33 8.64 -2.37 3.95
CA LEU A 33 8.91 -2.98 2.65
C LEU A 33 10.39 -2.94 2.29
N ARG A 34 11.07 -1.82 2.59
CA ARG A 34 12.52 -1.66 2.36
C ARG A 34 13.33 -2.60 3.25
N SER A 35 12.99 -2.72 4.53
CA SER A 35 13.69 -3.60 5.47
C SER A 35 13.56 -5.08 5.11
N ASN A 36 12.47 -5.48 4.48
CA ASN A 36 12.22 -6.87 4.08
C ASN A 36 12.56 -7.17 2.61
N GLU A 37 13.02 -6.17 1.85
CA GLU A 37 13.28 -6.24 0.41
C GLU A 37 12.10 -6.78 -0.42
N LEU A 38 10.85 -6.53 0.01
CA LEU A 38 9.68 -7.18 -0.59
C LEU A 38 9.15 -6.47 -1.84
N ALA A 39 9.19 -5.14 -1.84
CA ALA A 39 8.65 -4.30 -2.90
C ALA A 39 9.44 -3.00 -3.01
N SER A 40 9.17 -2.23 -4.07
CA SER A 40 9.67 -0.87 -4.23
C SER A 40 8.52 0.09 -4.07
N LEU A 41 8.56 0.93 -3.04
CA LEU A 41 7.69 2.09 -2.89
C LEU A 41 8.60 3.33 -2.93
N SER A 42 8.25 4.35 -3.71
CA SER A 42 9.04 5.59 -3.76
C SER A 42 8.57 6.54 -2.65
N LEU A 43 9.46 7.43 -2.20
CA LEU A 43 9.09 8.47 -1.24
C LEU A 43 8.13 9.50 -1.88
N ASP A 44 8.25 9.75 -3.17
CA ASP A 44 7.32 10.63 -3.90
C ASP A 44 5.89 10.08 -3.88
N ASP A 45 5.72 8.75 -3.99
CA ASP A 45 4.40 8.10 -3.88
C ASP A 45 3.84 8.16 -2.45
N VAL A 46 4.71 8.21 -1.44
CA VAL A 46 4.34 8.37 -0.02
C VAL A 46 3.87 9.81 0.24
N ASP A 47 4.60 10.81 -0.26
CA ASP A 47 4.28 12.23 -0.03
C ASP A 47 3.00 12.68 -0.75
N LEU A 48 2.64 12.01 -1.85
CA LEU A 48 1.43 12.29 -2.63
C LEU A 48 0.22 11.44 -2.22
N VAL A 49 0.37 10.55 -1.22
CA VAL A 49 -0.70 9.65 -0.82
C VAL A 49 -1.88 10.46 -0.25
N SER A 50 -3.02 10.34 -0.90
CA SER A 50 -4.26 11.03 -0.48
C SER A 50 -5.41 10.04 -0.39
N SER A 51 -5.60 9.20 -1.41
CA SER A 51 -6.66 8.20 -1.44
C SER A 51 -6.22 6.84 -1.97
N GLN A 52 -5.05 6.76 -2.60
CA GLN A 52 -4.57 5.52 -3.23
C GLN A 52 -3.05 5.42 -3.10
N LEU A 53 -2.57 4.19 -2.86
CA LEU A 53 -1.16 3.84 -2.89
C LEU A 53 -0.92 2.68 -3.85
N ILE A 54 0.09 2.80 -4.71
CA ILE A 54 0.45 1.78 -5.69
C ILE A 54 1.84 1.23 -5.36
N ILE A 55 1.92 -0.08 -5.09
CA ILE A 55 3.15 -0.73 -4.64
C ILE A 55 3.61 -1.73 -5.69
N PRO A 56 4.64 -1.40 -6.48
CA PRO A 56 5.24 -2.35 -7.43
C PRO A 56 5.98 -3.49 -6.72
N VAL A 57 5.58 -4.72 -7.04
CA VAL A 57 6.18 -5.97 -6.56
C VAL A 57 6.81 -6.72 -7.73
N ARG A 58 8.15 -6.76 -7.76
CA ARG A 58 8.92 -7.34 -8.88
C ARG A 58 8.79 -8.86 -9.03
N SER A 59 8.24 -9.56 -8.03
CA SER A 59 8.17 -11.02 -8.03
C SER A 59 6.82 -11.52 -7.51
N LYS A 60 6.14 -12.37 -8.29
CA LYS A 60 4.90 -13.06 -7.87
C LYS A 60 5.06 -13.79 -6.53
N ARG A 61 6.24 -14.35 -6.25
CA ARG A 61 6.52 -15.07 -4.98
C ARG A 61 6.53 -14.14 -3.76
N ARG A 62 6.80 -12.84 -3.95
CA ARG A 62 6.84 -11.84 -2.88
C ARG A 62 5.49 -11.20 -2.63
N VAL A 63 4.53 -11.28 -3.56
CA VAL A 63 3.20 -10.67 -3.44
C VAL A 63 2.51 -11.06 -2.15
N ARG A 64 2.37 -12.36 -1.87
CA ARG A 64 1.70 -12.83 -0.63
C ARG A 64 2.36 -12.29 0.65
N ARG A 65 3.70 -12.23 0.67
CA ARG A 65 4.44 -11.69 1.82
C ARG A 65 4.28 -10.18 1.95
N ALA A 66 4.29 -9.46 0.82
CA ALA A 66 4.04 -8.04 0.79
C ALA A 66 2.61 -7.71 1.22
N THR A 67 1.60 -8.43 0.72
CA THR A 67 0.19 -8.29 1.15
C THR A 67 0.04 -8.50 2.65
N ALA A 68 0.58 -9.59 3.21
CA ALA A 68 0.50 -9.85 4.65
C ALA A 68 1.18 -8.76 5.49
N LEU A 69 2.33 -8.24 5.03
CA LEU A 69 3.00 -7.13 5.70
C LEU A 69 2.16 -5.84 5.62
N ILE A 70 1.56 -5.55 4.47
CA ILE A 70 0.69 -4.39 4.30
C ILE A 70 -0.53 -4.50 5.23
N GLU A 71 -1.17 -5.66 5.29
CA GLU A 71 -2.29 -5.94 6.19
C GLU A 71 -1.90 -5.72 7.66
N GLN A 72 -0.73 -6.21 8.08
CA GLN A 72 -0.23 -5.98 9.44
C GLN A 72 -0.06 -4.48 9.74
N VAL A 73 0.59 -3.72 8.85
CA VAL A 73 0.79 -2.28 9.06
C VAL A 73 -0.56 -1.54 9.01
N LEU A 74 -1.51 -1.96 8.17
CA LEU A 74 -2.87 -1.40 8.17
C LEU A 74 -3.59 -1.64 9.50
N GLU A 75 -3.41 -2.80 10.13
CA GLU A 75 -3.96 -3.09 11.45
C GLU A 75 -3.32 -2.22 12.55
N GLU A 76 -2.00 -2.08 12.54
CA GLU A 76 -1.24 -1.25 13.49
C GLU A 76 -1.68 0.23 13.44
N HIS A 77 -2.04 0.73 12.26
CA HIS A 77 -2.53 2.09 12.04
C HIS A 77 -4.06 2.23 12.14
N PHE A 78 -4.79 1.14 12.45
CA PHE A 78 -6.26 1.10 12.47
C PHE A 78 -6.92 1.49 11.13
N LEU A 79 -6.22 1.31 10.02
CA LEU A 79 -6.68 1.63 8.67
C LEU A 79 -7.30 0.44 7.93
N ALA A 80 -7.19 -0.78 8.48
CA ALA A 80 -7.73 -2.00 7.85
C ALA A 80 -9.23 -1.93 7.50
N LYS A 81 -10.01 -1.09 8.19
CA LYS A 81 -11.45 -0.92 7.94
C LYS A 81 -11.77 0.04 6.79
N VAL A 82 -10.83 0.88 6.42
CA VAL A 82 -11.00 1.92 5.39
C VAL A 82 -10.10 1.66 4.18
N ALA A 83 -9.26 0.63 4.22
CA ALA A 83 -8.34 0.28 3.16
C ALA A 83 -8.80 -0.98 2.42
N ARG A 84 -8.80 -0.92 1.08
CA ARG A 84 -9.06 -2.06 0.21
C ARG A 84 -7.82 -2.41 -0.57
N LEU A 85 -7.36 -3.65 -0.44
CA LEU A 85 -6.25 -4.18 -1.21
C LEU A 85 -6.71 -4.85 -2.50
N THR A 86 -6.04 -4.53 -3.60
CA THR A 86 -6.22 -5.23 -4.89
C THR A 86 -4.86 -5.55 -5.48
N VAL A 87 -4.62 -6.82 -5.85
CA VAL A 87 -3.42 -7.20 -6.60
C VAL A 87 -3.73 -7.07 -8.09
N THR A 88 -2.90 -6.35 -8.83
CA THR A 88 -3.02 -6.16 -10.27
C THR A 88 -1.74 -6.56 -11.01
N ASP A 89 -1.86 -6.79 -12.31
CA ASP A 89 -0.70 -6.80 -13.21
C ASP A 89 -0.27 -5.38 -13.62
N GLU A 90 0.72 -5.28 -14.51
CA GLU A 90 1.21 -3.98 -14.99
C GLU A 90 0.20 -3.21 -15.85
N ALA A 91 -0.80 -3.91 -16.40
CA ALA A 91 -1.91 -3.32 -17.16
C ALA A 91 -3.07 -2.89 -16.24
N GLY A 92 -2.93 -3.05 -14.91
CA GLY A 92 -3.97 -2.71 -13.95
C GLY A 92 -5.11 -3.72 -13.88
N GLN A 93 -4.97 -4.89 -14.51
CA GLN A 93 -5.98 -5.94 -14.44
C GLN A 93 -5.84 -6.70 -13.12
N PRO A 94 -6.93 -6.94 -12.38
CA PRO A 94 -6.89 -7.69 -11.13
C PRO A 94 -6.46 -9.14 -11.38
N VAL A 95 -5.65 -9.67 -10.46
CA VAL A 95 -5.05 -11.00 -10.57
C VAL A 95 -5.01 -11.71 -9.22
N ASP A 96 -5.35 -13.00 -9.23
CA ASP A 96 -5.23 -13.90 -8.07
C ASP A 96 -3.77 -14.30 -7.73
#